data_AF-A0AAD7D7Y8-F1
#
_entry.id   AF-A0AAD7D7Y8-F1
#
_cell.length_a   1.000
_cell.length_b   1.000
_cell.length_c   1.000
_cell.angle_alpha   90.00
_cell.angle_beta   90.00
_cell.angle_gamma   90.00
#
_symmetry.space_group_name_H-M   'P 1'
#
loop_
_entity.id
_entity.type
_entity.pdbx_description
1 polymer ?
#
loop_
_entity_poly.entity_id
_entity_poly.type
_entity_poly.pdbx_seq_one_letter_code
_entity_poly.pdbx_strand_id
1 'polypeptide(L)'
;MASNTPPQDAELVFIRAVVSKTGARLADVEKEISGLRRRLQQLEEERASLSKYQAQNNAVFSPLRRMPPEVLAEIFSWTLPSLFEATNRPKFDTKHSPWVLTHISSRWRAVALSTPSLW
;
A
#
# COMPACT_ATOMS: atom_id res chain seq x y z
N MET A 1 13.94 62.10 0.93
CA MET A 1 13.01 62.71 1.90
C MET A 1 11.88 61.73 2.12
N ALA A 2 11.92 60.97 3.21
CA ALA A 2 10.90 59.99 3.55
C ALA A 2 9.66 60.74 4.05
N SER A 3 8.67 60.92 3.17
CA SER A 3 7.41 61.55 3.54
C SER A 3 6.60 60.58 4.38
N ASN A 4 6.77 60.68 5.70
CA ASN A 4 5.92 60.05 6.71
C ASN A 4 4.63 60.88 6.89
N THR A 5 3.92 61.16 5.79
CA THR A 5 2.63 61.84 5.83
C THR A 5 1.53 60.78 5.89
N PRO A 6 0.55 60.91 6.81
CA PRO A 6 -0.56 59.97 6.87
C PRO A 6 -1.35 60.03 5.55
N PRO A 7 -1.80 58.87 5.01
CA PRO A 7 -2.51 58.83 3.74
C PRO A 7 -3.78 59.69 3.78
N GLN A 8 -4.10 60.34 2.68
CA GLN A 8 -5.32 61.14 2.57
C GLN A 8 -6.56 60.23 2.67
N ASP A 9 -7.69 60.74 3.19
CA ASP A 9 -8.91 59.93 3.39
C ASP A 9 -9.38 59.19 2.13
N ALA A 10 -9.20 59.81 0.94
CA ALA A 10 -9.50 59.18 -0.34
C ALA A 10 -8.55 58.01 -0.69
N GLU A 11 -7.27 58.10 -0.32
CA GLU A 11 -6.30 57.03 -0.48
C GLU A 11 -6.61 55.86 0.46
N LEU A 12 -7.05 56.13 1.69
CA LEU A 12 -7.47 55.11 2.65
C LEU A 12 -8.69 54.32 2.16
N VAL A 13 -9.67 55.01 1.55
CA VAL A 13 -10.85 54.36 0.94
C VAL A 13 -10.44 53.45 -0.22
N PHE A 14 -9.56 53.93 -1.10
CA PHE A 14 -9.06 53.14 -2.22
C PHE A 14 -8.27 51.90 -1.75
N ILE A 15 -7.34 52.08 -0.81
CA ILE A 15 -6.55 50.99 -0.24
C ILE A 15 -7.47 49.96 0.43
N ARG A 16 -8.48 50.40 1.20
CA ARG A 16 -9.45 49.50 1.84
C ARG A 16 -10.27 48.72 0.81
N ALA A 17 -10.69 49.35 -0.28
CA ALA A 17 -11.41 48.68 -1.37
C ALA A 17 -10.54 47.61 -2.07
N VAL A 18 -9.26 47.92 -2.32
CA VAL A 18 -8.30 46.98 -2.90
C VAL A 18 -8.03 45.80 -1.96
N VAL A 19 -7.84 46.06 -0.67
CA VAL A 19 -7.65 45.02 0.36
C VAL A 19 -8.88 44.12 0.45
N SER A 20 -10.09 44.71 0.45
CA SER A 20 -11.34 43.95 0.48
C SER A 20 -11.51 43.06 -0.77
N LYS A 21 -11.26 43.61 -1.97
CA LYS A 21 -11.33 42.85 -3.23
C LYS A 21 -10.31 41.71 -3.27
N THR A 22 -9.08 41.98 -2.82
CA THR A 22 -8.03 40.96 -2.74
C THR A 22 -8.40 39.87 -1.74
N GLY A 23 -8.95 40.24 -0.59
CA GLY A 23 -9.45 39.29 0.42
C GLY A 23 -10.56 38.38 -0.10
N ALA A 24 -11.52 38.93 -0.85
CA ALA A 24 -12.58 38.14 -1.48
C ALA A 24 -12.01 37.14 -2.51
N ARG A 25 -11.07 37.58 -3.36
CA ARG A 25 -10.43 36.68 -4.33
C ARG A 25 -9.62 35.58 -3.65
N LEU A 26 -8.93 35.90 -2.56
CA LEU A 26 -8.18 34.90 -1.77
C LEU A 26 -9.14 33.86 -1.19
N ALA A 27 -10.28 34.28 -0.64
CA ALA A 27 -11.29 33.33 -0.14
C ALA A 27 -11.83 32.40 -1.24
N ASP A 28 -12.05 32.91 -2.45
CA ASP A 28 -12.49 32.10 -3.59
C ASP A 28 -11.43 31.06 -4.00
N VAL A 29 -10.16 31.47 -4.10
CA VAL A 29 -9.05 30.57 -4.44
C VAL A 29 -8.89 29.49 -3.36
N GLU A 30 -9.01 29.84 -2.09
CA GLU A 30 -8.87 28.90 -0.98
C GLU A 30 -10.01 27.88 -0.97
N LYS A 31 -11.22 28.32 -1.34
CA LYS A 31 -12.35 27.43 -1.56
C LYS A 31 -12.09 26.46 -2.70
N GLU A 32 -11.55 26.94 -3.83
CA GLU A 32 -11.20 26.10 -4.97
C GLU A 32 -10.11 25.07 -4.62
N ILE A 33 -9.04 25.51 -3.94
CA ILE A 33 -7.98 24.63 -3.42
C ILE A 33 -8.58 23.56 -2.50
N SER A 34 -9.46 23.93 -1.58
CA SER A 34 -10.11 22.98 -0.68
C SER A 34 -10.97 21.95 -1.42
N GLY A 35 -11.62 22.35 -2.52
CA GLY A 35 -12.42 21.49 -3.37
C GLY A 35 -11.54 20.49 -4.12
N LEU A 36 -10.48 20.98 -4.76
CA LEU A 36 -9.53 20.15 -5.50
C LEU A 36 -8.80 19.15 -4.60
N ARG A 37 -8.39 19.57 -3.39
CA ARG A 37 -7.78 18.65 -2.40
C ARG A 37 -8.72 17.52 -2.00
N ARG A 38 -10.00 17.82 -1.76
CA ARG A 38 -11.01 16.78 -1.48
C ARG A 38 -11.18 15.82 -2.65
N ARG A 39 -11.21 16.34 -3.88
CA ARG A 39 -11.32 15.50 -5.08
C ARG A 39 -10.10 14.60 -5.25
N LEU A 40 -8.90 15.14 -5.01
CA LEU A 40 -7.67 14.37 -5.05
C LEU A 40 -7.69 13.23 -4.04
N GLN A 41 -8.07 13.52 -2.79
CA GLN A 41 -8.17 12.50 -1.74
C GLN A 41 -9.12 11.35 -2.14
N GLN A 42 -10.30 11.67 -2.67
CA GLN A 42 -11.24 10.65 -3.15
C GLN A 42 -10.64 9.76 -4.24
N LEU A 43 -9.92 10.36 -5.20
CA LEU A 43 -9.28 9.62 -6.29
C LEU A 43 -8.12 8.77 -5.78
N GLU A 44 -7.38 9.20 -4.76
CA GLU A 44 -6.32 8.42 -4.13
C GLU A 44 -6.89 7.20 -3.39
N GLU A 45 -7.99 7.37 -2.66
CA GLU A 45 -8.72 6.28 -2.00
C GLU A 45 -9.25 5.27 -3.03
N GLU A 46 -9.85 5.75 -4.11
CA GLU A 46 -10.32 4.92 -5.23
C GLU A 46 -9.16 4.15 -5.87
N ARG A 47 -8.05 4.84 -6.20
CA ARG A 47 -6.84 4.21 -6.74
C ARG A 47 -6.29 3.13 -5.82
N ALA A 48 -6.24 3.38 -4.52
CA ALA A 48 -5.75 2.41 -3.54
C ALA A 48 -6.64 1.15 -3.52
N SER A 49 -7.97 1.34 -3.57
CA SER A 49 -8.93 0.24 -3.62
C SER A 49 -8.79 -0.61 -4.89
N LEU A 50 -8.66 0.04 -6.05
CA LEU A 50 -8.51 -0.61 -7.35
C LEU A 50 -7.17 -1.34 -7.46
N SER A 51 -6.08 -0.74 -6.99
CA SER A 51 -4.76 -1.38 -6.94
C SER A 51 -4.77 -2.64 -6.09
N LYS A 52 -5.42 -2.59 -4.91
CA LYS A 52 -5.59 -3.78 -4.06
C LYS A 52 -6.40 -4.87 -4.77
N TYR A 53 -7.50 -4.52 -5.42
CA TYR A 53 -8.32 -5.46 -6.18
C TYR A 53 -7.54 -6.08 -7.35
N GLN A 54 -6.78 -5.26 -8.09
CA GLN A 54 -5.93 -5.73 -9.19
C GLN A 54 -4.85 -6.70 -8.69
N ALA A 55 -4.17 -6.38 -7.58
CA ALA A 55 -3.17 -7.26 -7.01
C ALA A 55 -3.76 -8.62 -6.56
N GLN A 56 -4.95 -8.60 -5.96
CA GLN A 56 -5.66 -9.83 -5.57
C GLN A 56 -6.03 -10.71 -6.77
N ASN A 57 -6.54 -10.11 -7.85
CA ASN A 57 -6.90 -10.84 -9.06
C ASN A 57 -5.67 -11.34 -9.84
N ASN A 58 -4.62 -10.53 -9.95
CA ASN A 58 -3.36 -10.95 -10.56
C ASN A 58 -2.71 -12.11 -9.79
N ALA A 59 -2.91 -12.16 -8.46
CA ALA A 59 -2.45 -13.29 -7.68
C ALA A 59 -3.15 -14.61 -8.08
N VAL A 60 -4.38 -14.57 -8.63
CA VAL A 60 -5.07 -15.75 -9.18
C VAL A 60 -4.40 -16.25 -10.46
N PHE A 61 -3.90 -15.33 -11.29
CA PHE A 61 -3.15 -15.66 -12.51
C PHE A 61 -1.69 -16.06 -12.25
N SER A 62 -1.21 -15.92 -11.00
CA SER A 62 0.12 -16.41 -10.63
C SER A 62 0.23 -17.91 -10.92
N PRO A 63 1.24 -18.35 -11.70
CA PRO A 63 1.47 -19.76 -12.01
C PRO A 63 1.46 -20.67 -10.77
N LEU A 64 1.94 -20.15 -9.63
CA LEU A 64 1.97 -20.83 -8.34
C LEU A 64 0.58 -21.25 -7.80
N ARG A 65 -0.50 -20.55 -8.16
CA ARG A 65 -1.87 -20.93 -7.77
C ARG A 65 -2.52 -21.92 -8.74
N ARG A 66 -2.02 -22.01 -9.98
CA ARG A 66 -2.53 -22.89 -11.03
C ARG A 66 -1.79 -24.23 -11.11
N MET A 67 -0.62 -24.35 -10.48
CA MET A 67 0.10 -25.63 -10.41
C MET A 67 -0.72 -26.69 -9.69
N PRO A 68 -0.79 -27.93 -10.21
CA PRO A 68 -1.39 -29.06 -9.50
C PRO A 68 -0.74 -29.24 -8.11
N PRO A 69 -1.51 -29.67 -7.10
CA PRO A 69 -0.97 -29.90 -5.76
C PRO A 69 0.19 -30.91 -5.75
N GLU A 70 0.21 -31.87 -6.69
CA GLU A 70 1.26 -32.88 -6.85
C GLU A 70 2.59 -32.25 -7.26
N VAL A 71 2.57 -31.33 -8.23
CA VAL A 71 3.77 -30.59 -8.67
C VAL A 71 4.29 -29.70 -7.54
N LEU A 72 3.38 -29.09 -6.78
CA LEU A 72 3.78 -28.26 -5.65
C LEU A 72 4.39 -29.10 -4.51
N ALA A 73 3.84 -30.29 -4.24
CA ALA A 73 4.39 -31.25 -3.29
C ALA A 73 5.76 -31.79 -3.73
N GLU A 74 5.95 -32.04 -5.03
CA GLU A 74 7.25 -32.41 -5.59
C GLU A 74 8.27 -31.31 -5.34
N ILE A 75 7.96 -30.04 -5.67
CA ILE A 75 8.82 -28.89 -5.37
C ILE A 75 9.16 -28.83 -3.88
N PHE A 76 8.18 -29.05 -2.99
CA PHE A 76 8.40 -29.04 -1.55
C PHE A 76 9.39 -30.11 -1.10
N SER A 77 9.37 -31.30 -1.72
CA SER A 77 10.31 -32.38 -1.41
C SER A 77 11.77 -31.98 -1.64
N TRP A 78 12.03 -31.15 -2.66
CA TRP A 78 13.38 -30.62 -2.95
C TRP A 78 13.85 -29.57 -1.94
N THR A 79 12.96 -29.05 -1.09
CA THR A 79 13.30 -28.07 -0.05
C THR A 79 13.58 -28.70 1.30
N LEU A 80 13.42 -30.02 1.44
CA LEU A 80 13.65 -30.71 2.70
C LEU A 80 15.15 -30.70 3.07
N PRO A 81 15.46 -30.57 4.37
CA PRO A 81 16.85 -30.61 4.82
C PRO A 81 17.48 -31.96 4.45
N SER A 82 18.79 -31.94 4.15
CA SER A 82 19.54 -33.19 3.95
C SER A 82 19.53 -34.05 5.21
N LEU A 83 19.77 -35.36 5.07
CA LEU A 83 19.79 -36.30 6.22
C LEU A 83 20.75 -35.83 7.33
N PHE A 84 21.90 -35.28 6.95
CA PHE A 84 22.89 -34.74 7.89
C PHE A 84 22.37 -33.51 8.66
N GLU A 85 21.61 -32.64 7.98
CA GLU A 85 20.99 -31.49 8.61
C GLU A 85 19.83 -31.89 9.51
N ALA A 86 19.02 -32.88 9.11
CA ALA A 86 17.89 -33.36 9.89
C ALA A 86 18.33 -34.00 11.23
N THR A 87 19.47 -34.73 11.24
CA THR A 87 20.00 -35.35 12.47
C THR A 87 20.59 -34.34 13.46
N ASN A 88 21.09 -33.21 12.97
CA ASN A 88 21.75 -32.18 13.78
C ASN A 88 20.81 -31.05 14.22
N ARG A 89 19.51 -31.13 13.87
CA ARG A 89 18.52 -30.09 14.16
C ARG A 89 17.55 -30.49 15.27
N PRO A 90 17.03 -29.51 16.03
CA PRO A 90 15.93 -29.76 16.95
C PRO A 90 14.72 -30.32 16.19
N LYS A 91 14.05 -31.34 16.75
CA LYS A 91 12.89 -32.01 16.13
C LYS A 91 11.69 -31.08 15.84
N PHE A 92 11.68 -29.86 16.38
CA PHE A 92 10.62 -28.85 16.22
C PHE A 92 11.16 -27.50 15.70
N ASP A 93 12.20 -27.52 14.89
CA ASP A 93 12.70 -26.29 14.26
C ASP A 93 11.73 -25.80 13.17
N THR A 94 10.85 -24.87 13.57
CA THR A 94 9.84 -24.26 12.68
C THR A 94 10.42 -23.29 11.67
N LYS A 95 11.73 -23.00 11.72
CA LYS A 95 12.39 -22.06 10.80
C LYS A 95 12.81 -22.70 9.48
N HIS A 96 12.56 -24.00 9.29
CA HIS A 96 12.98 -24.74 8.10
C HIS A 96 11.84 -25.56 7.49
N SER A 97 12.08 -26.11 6.30
CA SER A 97 11.13 -27.01 5.64
C SER A 97 10.90 -28.27 6.50
N PRO A 98 9.68 -28.81 6.58
CA PRO A 98 8.46 -28.38 5.87
C PRO A 98 7.71 -27.20 6.52
N TRP A 99 8.05 -26.83 7.77
CA TRP A 99 7.29 -25.85 8.55
C TRP A 99 7.14 -24.49 7.87
N VAL A 100 8.20 -23.95 7.29
CA VAL A 100 8.16 -22.64 6.60
C VAL A 100 7.19 -22.61 5.43
N LEU A 101 6.97 -23.75 4.76
CA LEU A 101 6.04 -23.85 3.64
C LEU A 101 4.59 -23.59 4.08
N THR A 102 4.27 -23.94 5.33
CA THR A 102 2.94 -23.71 5.92
C THR A 102 2.67 -22.23 6.24
N HIS A 103 3.67 -21.35 6.20
CA HIS A 103 3.52 -19.93 6.50
C HIS A 103 3.42 -19.04 5.25
N ILE A 104 3.64 -19.58 4.05
CA ILE A 104 3.69 -18.80 2.80
C ILE A 104 2.29 -18.40 2.31
N SER A 105 1.36 -19.36 2.20
CA SER A 105 -0.02 -19.10 1.77
C SER A 105 -0.98 -20.18 2.25
N SER A 106 -2.29 -19.91 2.21
CA SER A 106 -3.31 -20.91 2.54
C SER A 106 -3.24 -22.16 1.64
N ARG A 107 -2.97 -21.98 0.35
CA ARG A 107 -2.79 -23.10 -0.60
C ARG A 107 -1.54 -23.92 -0.28
N TRP A 108 -0.41 -23.27 -0.01
CA TRP A 108 0.84 -23.97 0.32
C TRP A 108 0.72 -24.73 1.63
N ARG A 109 0.06 -24.14 2.63
CA ARG A 109 -0.29 -24.82 3.89
C ARG A 109 -1.15 -26.05 3.65
N ALA A 110 -2.21 -25.92 2.85
CA ALA A 110 -3.09 -27.05 2.54
C ALA A 110 -2.31 -28.20 1.90
N VAL A 111 -1.49 -27.92 0.87
CA VAL A 111 -0.69 -28.93 0.19
C VAL A 111 0.38 -29.54 1.11
N ALA A 112 1.11 -28.72 1.88
CA ALA A 112 2.15 -29.22 2.79
C ALA A 112 1.57 -30.13 3.88
N LEU A 113 0.43 -29.76 4.48
CA LEU A 113 -0.23 -30.57 5.50
C LEU A 113 -0.90 -31.82 4.92
N SER A 114 -1.33 -31.80 3.66
CA SER A 114 -1.94 -32.96 2.98
C SER A 114 -0.92 -33.90 2.34
N THR A 115 0.38 -33.62 2.46
CA THR A 115 1.45 -34.42 1.84
C THR A 115 2.28 -35.10 2.94
N PRO A 116 1.97 -36.37 3.30
CA PRO A 116 2.64 -37.08 4.39
C PRO A 116 4.15 -37.23 4.21
N SER A 117 4.66 -37.31 2.98
CA SER A 117 6.08 -37.50 2.68
C SER A 117 6.97 -36.30 3.04
N LEU A 118 6.40 -35.18 3.48
CA LEU A 118 7.13 -33.98 3.89
C LEU A 118 7.44 -33.95 5.40
N TRP A 119 6.82 -34.82 6.21
CA TRP A 119 6.88 -34.84 7.67
C TRP A 119 7.55 -36.12 8.18
#